data_AF-C7PYG7-F1
#
_entry.id   AF-C7PYG7-F1
#
_cell.length_a   1.000
_cell.length_b   1.000
_cell.length_c   1.000
_cell.angle_alpha   90.00
_cell.angle_beta   90.00
_cell.angle_gamma   90.00
#
_symmetry.space_group_name_H-M   'P 1'
#
loop_
_entity.id
_entity.type
_entity.pdbx_description
1 polymer ?
#
loop_
_entity_poly.entity_id
_entity_poly.type
_entity_poly.pdbx_seq_one_letter_code
_entity_poly.pdbx_strand_id
1 'polypeptide(L)'
;MRILTGTAGWADASLIRSGWYPPGTRTAADRLRYYASQFPLVEADAPYYALPSATTVAGWIDAAPDGFTMDVKAYSLFTGHRTRTATLPADLRTRVRGPWLTASSAPAGLVAELWHRFHQTFTPLLESGHLGLVLLQFPPQCRADAAGSAAVRAALRQCAPFPAAVEFRHSSWLEPEQRDRTWQLLRAHNAAYVCADMSQSHPGAVPALLAATANKAVIRLHGHSAAWSRGGKEERYRYEYSASELKAWADRSRRLGESVDEVHVVVNTCCAGTAQRAAAILRDQLDASVVATPGSE
;
A
#
# COMPACT_ATOMS: atom_id res chain seq x y z
N MET A 1 18.00 -9.09 6.57
CA MET A 1 16.76 -8.35 6.91
C MET A 1 16.86 -6.94 6.37
N ARG A 2 15.96 -6.55 5.47
CA ARG A 2 15.87 -5.19 4.89
C ARG A 2 14.60 -4.51 5.42
N ILE A 3 14.71 -3.29 5.97
CA ILE A 3 13.54 -2.51 6.38
C ILE A 3 13.49 -1.26 5.52
N LEU A 4 12.42 -1.13 4.75
CA LEU A 4 12.20 -0.01 3.84
C LEU A 4 11.11 0.88 4.39
N THR A 5 11.33 2.18 4.32
CA THR A 5 10.34 3.18 4.72
C THR A 5 10.07 4.17 3.61
N GLY A 6 8.81 4.59 3.51
CA GLY A 6 8.32 5.46 2.45
C GLY A 6 6.95 6.02 2.75
N THR A 7 6.32 6.58 1.73
CA THR A 7 4.98 7.17 1.83
C THR A 7 4.04 6.59 0.79
N ALA A 8 2.74 6.68 1.07
CA ALA A 8 1.71 6.45 0.07
C ALA A 8 1.58 7.68 -0.83
N GLY A 9 2.04 7.55 -2.07
CA GLY A 9 2.09 8.63 -3.04
C GLY A 9 3.32 9.54 -2.93
N TRP A 10 3.66 10.16 -4.07
CA TRP A 10 4.75 11.12 -4.25
C TRP A 10 4.36 12.26 -5.21
N ALA A 11 3.10 12.37 -5.59
CA ALA A 11 2.70 13.33 -6.63
C ALA A 11 1.37 14.02 -6.31
N ASP A 12 0.88 13.87 -5.09
CA ASP A 12 -0.35 14.52 -4.64
C ASP A 12 -0.19 16.04 -4.67
N ALA A 13 -1.24 16.71 -5.13
CA ALA A 13 -1.19 18.15 -5.35
C ALA A 13 -0.90 18.95 -4.06
N SER A 14 -1.27 18.43 -2.89
CA SER A 14 -0.97 19.05 -1.60
C SER A 14 0.53 18.99 -1.26
N LEU A 15 1.20 17.88 -1.56
CA LEU A 15 2.66 17.74 -1.42
C LEU A 15 3.41 18.64 -2.40
N ILE A 16 2.97 18.67 -3.66
CA ILE A 16 3.60 19.53 -4.69
C ILE A 16 3.54 21.00 -4.26
N ARG A 17 2.40 21.45 -3.72
CA ARG A 17 2.22 22.83 -3.27
C ARG A 17 2.88 23.13 -1.92
N SER A 18 3.32 22.14 -1.15
CA SER A 18 3.86 22.38 0.19
C SER A 18 5.30 22.88 0.21
N GLY A 19 5.97 22.96 -0.95
CA GLY A 19 7.38 23.31 -1.04
C GLY A 19 8.33 22.18 -0.61
N TRP A 20 7.84 20.93 -0.52
CA TRP A 20 8.69 19.77 -0.20
C TRP A 20 9.69 19.46 -1.32
N TYR A 21 9.28 19.69 -2.57
CA TYR A 21 10.18 19.57 -3.72
C TYR A 21 11.05 20.82 -3.90
N PRO A 22 12.34 20.66 -4.20
CA PRO A 22 13.22 21.78 -4.48
C PRO A 22 12.73 22.63 -5.66
N PRO A 23 13.03 23.94 -5.66
CA PRO A 23 12.80 24.79 -6.82
C PRO A 23 13.40 24.18 -8.08
N GLY A 24 12.62 24.14 -9.17
CA GLY A 24 13.05 23.54 -10.44
C GLY A 24 12.55 22.11 -10.68
N THR A 25 11.99 21.44 -9.67
CA THR A 25 11.32 20.14 -9.85
C THR A 25 9.99 20.32 -10.60
N ARG A 26 9.99 20.12 -11.92
CA ARG A 26 8.85 20.47 -12.79
C ARG A 26 8.08 19.25 -13.30
N THR A 27 8.79 18.21 -13.74
CA THR A 27 8.15 17.05 -14.38
C THR A 27 7.77 15.97 -13.36
N ALA A 28 6.95 15.01 -13.80
CA ALA A 28 6.63 13.84 -12.98
C ALA A 28 7.88 12.97 -12.71
N ALA A 29 8.78 12.86 -13.70
CA ALA A 29 10.04 12.16 -13.55
C ALA A 29 10.97 12.86 -12.55
N ASP A 30 11.08 14.20 -12.59
CA ASP A 30 11.90 14.95 -11.63
C ASP A 30 11.40 14.74 -10.20
N ARG A 31 10.07 14.74 -10.00
CA ARG A 31 9.48 14.47 -8.69
C ARG A 31 9.79 13.08 -8.18
N LEU A 32 9.71 12.06 -9.04
CA LEU A 32 10.03 10.69 -8.66
C LEU A 32 11.53 10.54 -8.36
N ARG A 33 12.43 11.11 -9.17
CA ARG A 33 13.87 11.12 -8.91
C ARG A 33 14.21 11.77 -7.58
N TYR A 34 13.64 12.95 -7.32
CA TYR A 34 13.85 13.63 -6.04
C TYR A 34 13.30 12.80 -4.88
N TYR A 35 12.10 12.24 -5.02
CA TYR A 35 11.51 11.39 -3.99
C TYR A 35 12.39 10.17 -3.68
N ALA A 36 12.85 9.47 -4.71
CA ALA A 36 13.71 8.29 -4.59
C ALA A 36 15.10 8.63 -3.99
N SER A 37 15.53 9.89 -4.06
CA SER A 37 16.72 10.35 -3.36
C SER A 37 16.51 10.52 -1.84
N GLN A 38 15.25 10.52 -1.37
CA GLN A 38 14.91 10.69 0.04
C GLN A 38 14.51 9.35 0.68
N PHE A 39 13.78 8.51 -0.05
CA PHE A 39 13.23 7.26 0.46
C PHE A 39 13.53 6.09 -0.47
N PRO A 40 13.81 4.89 0.05
CA PRO A 40 14.03 3.70 -0.77
C PRO A 40 12.73 3.02 -1.23
N LEU A 41 11.57 3.46 -0.72
CA LEU A 41 10.27 2.84 -0.96
C LEU A 41 9.19 3.90 -1.24
N VAL A 42 8.25 3.57 -2.11
CA VAL A 42 6.98 4.29 -2.26
C VAL A 42 5.82 3.34 -2.50
N GLU A 43 4.63 3.70 -2.02
CA GLU A 43 3.39 3.04 -2.45
C GLU A 43 2.70 3.87 -3.54
N ALA A 44 2.62 3.32 -4.75
CA ALA A 44 1.91 3.88 -5.90
C ALA A 44 0.41 3.66 -5.76
N ASP A 45 -0.28 4.73 -5.37
CA ASP A 45 -1.72 4.75 -5.15
C ASP A 45 -2.53 5.03 -6.42
N ALA A 46 -1.91 5.63 -7.46
CA ALA A 46 -2.58 6.00 -8.70
C ALA A 46 -3.35 4.83 -9.37
N PRO A 47 -2.81 3.59 -9.43
CA PRO A 47 -3.48 2.47 -10.08
C PRO A 47 -4.79 2.05 -9.41
N TYR A 48 -4.99 2.40 -8.12
CA TYR A 48 -6.28 2.21 -7.44
C TYR A 48 -7.42 2.97 -8.14
N TYR A 49 -7.14 4.18 -8.64
CA TYR A 49 -8.13 5.09 -9.21
C TYR A 49 -8.37 4.84 -10.69
N ALA A 50 -7.32 4.52 -11.46
CA ALA A 50 -7.38 4.16 -12.86
C ALA A 50 -6.14 3.35 -13.25
N LEU A 51 -6.28 2.39 -14.16
CA LEU A 51 -5.13 1.64 -14.66
C LEU A 51 -4.16 2.59 -15.40
N PRO A 52 -2.88 2.64 -15.01
CA PRO A 52 -1.90 3.44 -15.73
C PRO A 52 -1.61 2.84 -17.10
N SER A 53 -1.12 3.69 -18.01
CA SER A 53 -0.61 3.24 -19.30
C SER A 53 0.77 2.57 -19.15
N ALA A 54 1.14 1.72 -20.11
CA ALA A 54 2.49 1.14 -20.16
C ALA A 54 3.57 2.23 -20.20
N THR A 55 3.36 3.33 -20.94
CA THR A 55 4.27 4.48 -20.98
C THR A 55 4.44 5.14 -19.60
N THR A 56 3.37 5.22 -18.82
CA THR A 56 3.43 5.78 -17.45
C THR A 56 4.33 4.93 -16.56
N VAL A 57 4.18 3.60 -16.59
CA VAL A 57 5.00 2.69 -15.77
C VAL A 57 6.44 2.63 -16.29
N ALA A 58 6.66 2.66 -17.60
CA ALA A 58 8.01 2.79 -18.18
C ALA A 58 8.70 4.07 -17.68
N GLY A 59 8.00 5.21 -17.67
CA GLY A 59 8.54 6.44 -17.10
C GLY A 59 8.80 6.39 -15.60
N TRP A 60 8.13 5.50 -14.84
CA TRP A 60 8.48 5.25 -13.43
C TRP A 60 9.78 4.48 -13.31
N ILE A 61 9.97 3.44 -14.14
CA ILE A 61 11.20 2.64 -14.21
C ILE A 61 12.38 3.54 -14.59
N ASP A 62 12.26 4.34 -15.64
CA ASP A 62 13.32 5.24 -16.13
C ASP A 62 13.74 6.32 -15.12
N ALA A 63 12.85 6.68 -14.19
CA ALA A 63 13.08 7.73 -13.20
C ALA A 63 13.53 7.17 -11.84
N ALA A 64 13.32 5.89 -11.59
CA ALA A 64 13.73 5.24 -10.34
C ALA A 64 15.19 4.79 -10.44
N PRO A 65 16.02 5.04 -9.41
CA PRO A 65 17.36 4.48 -9.34
C PRO A 65 17.31 2.99 -8.97
N ASP A 66 18.37 2.25 -9.32
CA ASP A 66 18.54 0.85 -8.91
C ASP A 66 18.37 0.69 -7.40
N GLY A 67 17.64 -0.36 -7.00
CA GLY A 67 17.34 -0.66 -5.59
C GLY A 67 16.15 0.11 -5.00
N PHE A 68 15.58 1.09 -5.71
CA PHE A 68 14.32 1.72 -5.32
C PHE A 68 13.15 0.73 -5.46
N THR A 69 12.25 0.72 -4.48
CA THR A 69 11.13 -0.23 -4.42
C THR A 69 9.79 0.49 -4.52
N MET A 70 8.89 -0.05 -5.33
CA MET A 70 7.53 0.45 -5.52
C MET A 70 6.51 -0.62 -5.16
N ASP A 71 5.69 -0.33 -4.15
CA ASP A 71 4.49 -1.10 -3.87
C ASP A 71 3.36 -0.54 -4.72
N VAL A 72 2.59 -1.39 -5.40
CA VAL A 72 1.55 -0.97 -6.33
C VAL A 72 0.19 -1.29 -5.74
N LYS A 73 -0.66 -0.28 -5.53
CA LYS A 73 -2.03 -0.55 -5.08
C LYS A 73 -2.91 -1.03 -6.22
N ALA A 74 -3.54 -2.18 -6.01
CA ALA A 74 -4.41 -2.77 -7.01
C ALA A 74 -5.59 -1.86 -7.37
N TYR A 75 -6.03 -1.94 -8.63
CA TYR A 75 -7.20 -1.21 -9.10
C TYR A 75 -8.42 -1.51 -8.23
N SER A 76 -9.15 -0.47 -7.82
CA SER A 76 -10.24 -0.56 -6.84
C SER A 76 -11.26 -1.68 -7.13
N LEU A 77 -11.53 -1.95 -8.41
CA LEU A 77 -12.47 -2.98 -8.81
C LEU A 77 -12.02 -4.39 -8.38
N PHE A 78 -10.70 -4.65 -8.34
CA PHE A 78 -10.14 -5.98 -8.05
C PHE A 78 -10.39 -6.44 -6.63
N THR A 79 -10.52 -5.52 -5.68
CA THR A 79 -10.75 -5.84 -4.27
C THR A 79 -12.21 -5.64 -3.85
N GLY A 80 -13.12 -5.46 -4.82
CA GLY A 80 -14.55 -5.34 -4.58
C GLY A 80 -15.00 -3.95 -4.13
N HIS A 81 -14.16 -2.91 -4.25
CA HIS A 81 -14.61 -1.55 -4.04
C HIS A 81 -15.58 -1.13 -5.15
N ARG A 82 -16.46 -0.17 -4.81
CA ARG A 82 -17.31 0.49 -5.80
C ARG A 82 -16.45 1.42 -6.65
N THR A 83 -16.37 1.14 -7.94
CA THR A 83 -15.48 1.82 -8.89
C THR A 83 -16.30 2.64 -9.88
N ARG A 84 -15.80 3.83 -10.25
CA ARG A 84 -16.45 4.67 -11.26
C ARG A 84 -16.20 4.07 -12.65
N THR A 85 -17.26 3.89 -13.43
CA THR A 85 -17.13 3.35 -14.80
C THR A 85 -16.28 4.24 -15.69
N ALA A 86 -16.26 5.56 -15.42
CA ALA A 86 -15.41 6.52 -16.12
C ALA A 86 -13.90 6.28 -15.96
N THR A 87 -13.45 5.49 -14.97
CA THR A 87 -12.01 5.21 -14.79
C THR A 87 -11.55 3.92 -15.46
N LEU A 88 -12.47 3.19 -16.11
CA LEU A 88 -12.11 2.07 -16.97
C LEU A 88 -11.35 2.57 -18.21
N PRO A 89 -10.51 1.71 -18.83
CA PRO A 89 -10.00 1.95 -20.18
C PRO A 89 -11.14 2.30 -21.14
N ALA A 90 -10.91 3.26 -22.04
CA ALA A 90 -11.96 3.88 -22.85
C ALA A 90 -12.77 2.86 -23.68
N ASP A 91 -12.08 1.87 -24.24
CA ASP A 91 -12.64 0.79 -25.04
C ASP A 91 -13.53 -0.19 -24.23
N LEU A 92 -13.34 -0.27 -22.91
CA LEU A 92 -14.13 -1.13 -22.03
C LEU A 92 -15.35 -0.43 -21.44
N ARG A 93 -15.43 0.91 -21.51
CA ARG A 93 -16.55 1.69 -20.95
C ARG A 93 -17.88 1.39 -21.64
N THR A 94 -17.86 1.03 -22.91
CA THR A 94 -19.04 0.69 -23.71
C THR A 94 -19.74 -0.58 -23.25
N ARG A 95 -19.02 -1.45 -22.52
CA ARG A 95 -19.52 -2.73 -22.01
C ARG A 95 -20.31 -2.59 -20.70
N VAL A 96 -20.25 -1.44 -20.05
CA VAL A 96 -20.84 -1.21 -18.72
C VAL A 96 -21.95 -0.17 -18.80
N ARG A 97 -22.97 -0.34 -17.96
CA ARG A 97 -24.08 0.61 -17.83
C ARG A 97 -24.00 1.33 -16.48
N GLY A 98 -24.30 2.63 -16.50
CA GLY A 98 -24.35 3.46 -15.30
C GLY A 98 -22.98 3.97 -14.82
N PRO A 99 -22.96 4.80 -13.76
CA PRO A 99 -21.76 5.50 -13.32
C PRO A 99 -20.86 4.69 -12.39
N TRP A 100 -21.31 3.53 -11.91
CA TRP A 100 -20.62 2.73 -10.90
C TRP A 100 -20.66 1.24 -11.19
N LEU A 101 -19.63 0.53 -10.73
CA LEU A 101 -19.45 -0.90 -10.91
C LEU A 101 -18.81 -1.53 -9.65
N THR A 102 -19.15 -2.78 -9.36
CA THR A 102 -18.39 -3.65 -8.46
C THR A 102 -17.92 -4.88 -9.22
N ALA A 103 -16.94 -5.63 -8.68
CA ALA A 103 -16.49 -6.88 -9.31
C ALA A 103 -17.65 -7.87 -9.53
N SER A 104 -18.58 -7.95 -8.58
CA SER A 104 -19.75 -8.84 -8.65
C SER A 104 -20.79 -8.41 -9.69
N SER A 105 -20.88 -7.11 -10.00
CA SER A 105 -21.82 -6.59 -11.00
C SER A 105 -21.18 -6.42 -12.39
N ALA A 106 -19.91 -6.79 -12.54
CA ALA A 106 -19.16 -6.60 -13.78
C ALA A 106 -19.63 -7.59 -14.86
N PRO A 107 -19.76 -7.16 -16.13
CA PRO A 107 -19.99 -8.06 -17.25
C PRO A 107 -18.96 -9.18 -17.29
N ALA A 108 -19.39 -10.36 -17.75
CA ALA A 108 -18.51 -11.52 -17.89
C ALA A 108 -17.23 -11.16 -18.67
N GLY A 109 -16.09 -11.64 -18.16
CA GLY A 109 -14.77 -11.41 -18.73
C GLY A 109 -14.19 -10.00 -18.53
N LEU A 110 -14.96 -9.00 -18.06
CA LEU A 110 -14.44 -7.64 -17.88
C LEU A 110 -13.33 -7.59 -16.83
N VAL A 111 -13.54 -8.21 -15.68
CA VAL A 111 -12.55 -8.23 -14.59
C VAL A 111 -11.29 -8.99 -15.00
N ALA A 112 -11.44 -10.09 -15.75
CA ALA A 112 -10.31 -10.86 -16.27
C ALA A 112 -9.48 -10.06 -17.27
N GLU A 113 -10.14 -9.33 -18.18
CA GLU A 113 -9.47 -8.42 -19.12
C GLU A 113 -8.71 -7.29 -18.40
N LEU A 114 -9.30 -6.71 -17.35
CA LEU A 114 -8.62 -5.68 -16.56
C LEU A 114 -7.39 -6.24 -15.82
N TRP A 115 -7.47 -7.46 -15.28
CA TRP A 115 -6.30 -8.14 -14.71
C TRP A 115 -5.24 -8.40 -15.77
N HIS A 116 -5.62 -8.85 -16.97
CA HIS A 116 -4.68 -9.07 -18.07
C HIS A 116 -3.91 -7.79 -18.42
N ARG A 117 -4.61 -6.64 -18.51
CA ARG A 117 -3.95 -5.34 -18.73
C ARG A 117 -3.08 -4.90 -17.56
N PHE A 118 -3.52 -5.16 -16.32
CA PHE A 118 -2.70 -4.90 -15.14
C PHE A 118 -1.39 -5.69 -15.19
N HIS A 119 -1.45 -6.98 -15.55
CA HIS A 119 -0.27 -7.82 -15.78
C HIS A 119 0.65 -7.21 -16.83
N GLN A 120 0.14 -6.95 -18.04
CA GLN A 120 0.93 -6.37 -19.13
C GLN A 120 1.62 -5.05 -18.73
N THR A 121 0.93 -4.20 -17.97
CA THR A 121 1.45 -2.91 -17.54
C THR A 121 2.52 -3.03 -16.44
N PHE A 122 2.40 -4.00 -15.52
CA PHE A 122 3.27 -4.12 -14.35
C PHE A 122 4.34 -5.22 -14.43
N THR A 123 4.28 -6.12 -15.41
CA THR A 123 5.35 -7.09 -15.67
C THR A 123 6.71 -6.40 -15.86
N PRO A 124 6.85 -5.31 -16.63
CA PRO A 124 8.14 -4.61 -16.73
C PRO A 124 8.64 -4.04 -15.40
N LEU A 125 7.73 -3.63 -14.51
CA LEU A 125 8.10 -3.14 -13.17
C LEU A 125 8.63 -4.30 -12.30
N LEU A 126 8.06 -5.50 -12.44
CA LEU A 126 8.57 -6.72 -11.81
C LEU A 126 9.94 -7.10 -12.37
N GLU A 127 10.06 -7.17 -13.69
CA GLU A 127 11.29 -7.60 -14.39
C GLU A 127 12.45 -6.64 -14.17
N SER A 128 12.19 -5.33 -14.01
CA SER A 128 13.22 -4.35 -13.67
C SER A 128 13.68 -4.41 -12.21
N GLY A 129 13.05 -5.24 -11.37
CA GLY A 129 13.38 -5.35 -9.94
C GLY A 129 12.79 -4.26 -9.05
N HIS A 130 12.06 -3.30 -9.61
CA HIS A 130 11.46 -2.18 -8.86
C HIS A 130 10.15 -2.55 -8.16
N LEU A 131 9.41 -3.58 -8.61
CA LEU A 131 8.16 -3.97 -7.96
C LEU A 131 8.41 -4.66 -6.61
N GLY A 132 7.97 -4.02 -5.52
CA GLY A 132 8.00 -4.58 -4.18
C GLY A 132 6.91 -5.63 -3.96
N LEU A 133 5.65 -5.20 -4.11
CA LEU A 133 4.44 -6.01 -4.02
C LEU A 133 3.22 -5.28 -4.59
N VAL A 134 2.13 -6.01 -4.78
CA VAL A 134 0.81 -5.48 -5.11
C VAL A 134 -0.05 -5.46 -3.86
N LEU A 135 -0.47 -4.26 -3.44
CA LEU A 135 -1.36 -4.06 -2.30
C LEU A 135 -2.82 -4.33 -2.69
N LEU A 136 -3.38 -5.39 -2.11
CA LEU A 136 -4.79 -5.78 -2.16
C LEU A 136 -5.49 -5.32 -0.87
N GLN A 137 -5.86 -4.04 -0.82
CA GLN A 137 -6.69 -3.51 0.27
C GLN A 137 -8.15 -3.86 0.01
N PHE A 138 -8.79 -4.60 0.93
CA PHE A 138 -10.20 -4.96 0.87
C PHE A 138 -11.08 -3.96 1.63
N PRO A 139 -12.32 -3.68 1.16
CA PRO A 139 -13.20 -2.72 1.81
C PRO A 139 -13.84 -3.30 3.08
N PRO A 140 -14.42 -2.49 3.98
CA PRO A 140 -15.08 -2.97 5.20
C PRO A 140 -16.22 -3.96 4.96
N GLN A 141 -16.83 -3.96 3.77
CA GLN A 141 -17.87 -4.90 3.38
C GLN A 141 -17.34 -6.33 3.17
N CYS A 142 -16.04 -6.50 2.95
CA CYS A 142 -15.41 -7.81 2.84
C CYS A 142 -15.15 -8.36 4.25
N ARG A 143 -16.07 -9.19 4.74
CA ARG A 143 -15.99 -9.86 6.05
C ARG A 143 -15.28 -11.20 5.95
N ALA A 144 -14.86 -11.73 7.09
CA ALA A 144 -14.20 -13.03 7.20
C ALA A 144 -15.22 -14.19 7.17
N ASP A 145 -16.01 -14.25 6.10
CA ASP A 145 -16.96 -15.33 5.84
C ASP A 145 -16.54 -16.12 4.58
N ALA A 146 -17.39 -17.07 4.15
CA ALA A 146 -17.11 -17.89 2.97
C ALA A 146 -16.95 -17.05 1.69
N ALA A 147 -17.78 -16.02 1.52
CA ALA A 147 -17.76 -15.16 0.33
C ALA A 147 -16.53 -14.24 0.33
N GLY A 148 -16.20 -13.62 1.46
CA GLY A 148 -15.00 -12.81 1.60
C GLY A 148 -13.73 -13.64 1.43
N SER A 149 -13.66 -14.83 2.02
CA SER A 149 -12.52 -15.75 1.85
C SER A 149 -12.36 -16.22 0.39
N ALA A 150 -13.47 -16.44 -0.32
CA ALA A 150 -13.44 -16.74 -1.75
C ALA A 150 -12.94 -15.55 -2.59
N ALA A 151 -13.39 -14.33 -2.27
CA ALA A 151 -12.95 -13.12 -2.94
C ALA A 151 -11.46 -12.84 -2.75
N VAL A 152 -10.94 -12.99 -1.51
CA VAL A 152 -9.51 -12.82 -1.22
C VAL A 152 -8.68 -13.85 -1.99
N ARG A 153 -9.06 -15.13 -1.96
CA ARG A 153 -8.38 -16.18 -2.73
C ARG A 153 -8.40 -15.92 -4.24
N ALA A 154 -9.53 -15.43 -4.77
CA ALA A 154 -9.64 -15.11 -6.19
C ALA A 154 -8.70 -13.96 -6.58
N ALA A 155 -8.67 -12.87 -5.79
CA ALA A 155 -7.76 -11.75 -6.03
C ALA A 155 -6.29 -12.17 -5.93
N LEU A 156 -5.91 -12.98 -4.94
CA LEU A 156 -4.55 -13.50 -4.78
C LEU A 156 -4.12 -14.36 -5.98
N ARG A 157 -5.00 -15.23 -6.47
CA ARG A 157 -4.71 -16.04 -7.67
C ARG A 157 -4.54 -15.17 -8.92
N GLN A 158 -5.38 -14.16 -9.10
CA GLN A 158 -5.28 -13.25 -10.24
C GLN A 158 -4.07 -12.30 -10.15
N CYS A 159 -3.60 -12.03 -8.93
CA CYS A 159 -2.42 -11.20 -8.69
C CYS A 159 -1.11 -11.91 -9.05
N ALA A 160 -1.07 -13.25 -8.95
CA ALA A 160 0.11 -14.02 -9.32
C ALA A 160 0.50 -13.78 -10.79
N PRO A 161 1.80 -13.60 -11.11
CA PRO A 161 2.95 -13.95 -10.29
C PRO A 161 3.46 -12.82 -9.36
N PHE A 162 2.80 -11.66 -9.30
CA PHE A 162 3.29 -10.56 -8.47
C PHE A 162 3.23 -10.92 -6.97
N PRO A 163 4.25 -10.56 -6.17
CA PRO A 163 4.15 -10.63 -4.71
C PRO A 163 2.95 -9.80 -4.25
N ALA A 164 2.15 -10.32 -3.33
CA ALA A 164 0.92 -9.66 -2.89
C ALA A 164 0.99 -9.30 -1.41
N ALA A 165 0.39 -8.17 -1.04
CA ALA A 165 0.06 -7.86 0.34
C ALA A 165 -1.45 -7.65 0.50
N VAL A 166 -2.03 -8.14 1.60
CA VAL A 166 -3.47 -8.05 1.86
C VAL A 166 -3.72 -7.19 3.08
N GLU A 167 -4.56 -6.17 2.90
CA GLU A 167 -4.98 -5.29 3.97
C GLU A 167 -6.48 -5.38 4.19
N PHE A 168 -6.86 -5.78 5.40
CA PHE A 168 -8.26 -5.90 5.80
C PHE A 168 -8.76 -4.60 6.43
N ARG A 169 -10.00 -4.23 6.11
CA ARG A 169 -10.72 -3.08 6.69
C ARG A 169 -11.90 -3.49 7.55
N HIS A 170 -11.97 -4.77 7.91
CA HIS A 170 -13.01 -5.32 8.76
C HIS A 170 -12.38 -6.15 9.89
N SER A 171 -12.78 -5.90 11.13
CA SER A 171 -12.18 -6.50 12.33
C SER A 171 -12.32 -8.02 12.39
N SER A 172 -13.38 -8.58 11.80
CA SER A 172 -13.64 -10.03 11.83
C SER A 172 -12.52 -10.89 11.24
N TRP A 173 -11.61 -10.32 10.42
CA TRP A 173 -10.44 -11.04 9.92
C TRP A 173 -9.38 -11.28 11.00
N LEU A 174 -9.42 -10.51 12.09
CA LEU A 174 -8.38 -10.39 13.11
C LEU A 174 -8.88 -10.75 14.52
N GLU A 175 -10.18 -11.03 14.65
CA GLU A 175 -10.80 -11.61 15.85
C GLU A 175 -10.05 -12.90 16.24
N PRO A 176 -9.81 -13.14 17.55
CA PRO A 176 -8.98 -14.26 18.02
C PRO A 176 -9.33 -15.61 17.41
N GLU A 177 -10.63 -15.91 17.25
CA GLU A 177 -11.15 -17.19 16.77
C GLU A 177 -10.96 -17.39 15.26
N GLN A 178 -10.81 -16.28 14.51
CA GLN A 178 -10.70 -16.28 13.05
C GLN A 178 -9.26 -16.03 12.57
N ARG A 179 -8.43 -15.45 13.43
CA ARG A 179 -7.08 -14.99 13.11
C ARG A 179 -6.19 -16.07 12.50
N ASP A 180 -6.16 -17.27 13.08
CA ASP A 180 -5.30 -18.35 12.58
C ASP A 180 -5.70 -18.80 11.17
N ARG A 181 -7.01 -18.83 10.88
CA ARG A 181 -7.52 -19.13 9.54
C ARG A 181 -7.14 -18.05 8.53
N THR A 182 -7.18 -16.78 8.95
CA THR A 182 -6.70 -15.66 8.13
C THR A 182 -5.21 -15.81 7.81
N TRP A 183 -4.37 -16.11 8.80
CA TRP A 183 -2.93 -16.36 8.59
C TRP A 183 -2.67 -17.54 7.67
N GLN A 184 -3.38 -18.66 7.86
CA GLN A 184 -3.26 -19.83 6.99
C GLN A 184 -3.64 -19.50 5.54
N LEU A 185 -4.72 -18.74 5.34
CA LEU A 185 -5.14 -18.29 4.01
C LEU A 185 -4.05 -17.44 3.33
N LEU A 186 -3.42 -16.51 4.04
CA LEU A 186 -2.36 -15.68 3.48
C LEU A 186 -1.08 -16.47 3.20
N ARG A 187 -0.66 -17.33 4.14
CA ARG A 187 0.53 -18.20 4.00
C ARG A 187 0.41 -19.17 2.83
N ALA A 188 -0.77 -19.73 2.59
CA ALA A 188 -1.02 -20.61 1.46
C ALA A 188 -0.79 -19.94 0.09
N HIS A 189 -0.75 -18.60 0.05
CA HIS A 189 -0.50 -17.81 -1.15
C HIS A 189 0.83 -17.02 -1.08
N ASN A 190 1.65 -17.22 -0.05
CA ASN A 190 2.81 -16.37 0.26
C ASN A 190 2.46 -14.86 0.20
N ALA A 191 1.31 -14.49 0.74
CA ALA A 191 0.82 -13.11 0.73
C ALA A 191 1.16 -12.41 2.05
N ALA A 192 1.77 -11.24 1.98
CA ALA A 192 2.13 -10.44 3.14
C ALA A 192 0.86 -9.88 3.81
N TYR A 193 0.71 -10.07 5.11
CA TYR A 193 -0.30 -9.36 5.88
C TYR A 193 0.12 -7.91 6.07
N VAL A 194 -0.83 -7.00 5.86
CA VAL A 194 -0.64 -5.57 6.15
C VAL A 194 -1.16 -5.25 7.54
N CYS A 195 -0.25 -4.90 8.44
CA CYS A 195 -0.58 -4.26 9.71
C CYS A 195 -0.99 -2.80 9.45
N ALA A 196 -2.25 -2.46 9.72
CA ALA A 196 -2.73 -1.09 9.59
C ALA A 196 -2.78 -0.40 10.95
N ASP A 197 -1.97 0.64 11.13
CA ASP A 197 -2.08 1.55 12.27
C ASP A 197 -3.13 2.61 11.98
N MET A 198 -4.12 2.73 12.84
CA MET A 198 -5.26 3.64 12.66
C MET A 198 -5.94 3.95 13.98
N SER A 199 -6.78 5.00 13.99
CA SER A 199 -7.55 5.40 15.17
C SER A 199 -8.42 4.27 15.72
N GLN A 200 -8.09 3.78 16.92
CA GLN A 200 -8.78 2.68 17.60
C GLN A 200 -10.10 3.10 18.26
N SER A 201 -10.40 4.41 18.30
CA SER A 201 -11.70 4.92 18.75
C SER A 201 -12.80 4.77 17.70
N HIS A 202 -12.46 4.33 16.49
CA HIS A 202 -13.41 4.09 15.41
C HIS A 202 -14.18 2.77 15.61
N PRO A 203 -15.52 2.74 15.48
CA PRO A 203 -16.30 1.50 15.63
C PRO A 203 -15.92 0.37 14.66
N GLY A 204 -15.40 0.71 13.49
CA GLY A 204 -14.88 -0.25 12.51
C GLY A 204 -13.36 -0.42 12.55
N ALA A 205 -12.71 -0.06 13.66
CA ALA A 205 -11.26 -0.15 13.76
C ALA A 205 -10.77 -1.59 13.59
N VAL A 206 -9.68 -1.74 12.85
CA VAL A 206 -8.91 -2.98 12.83
C VAL A 206 -7.74 -2.84 13.82
N PRO A 207 -7.48 -3.87 14.65
CA PRO A 207 -6.33 -3.83 15.57
C PRO A 207 -5.02 -3.85 14.78
N ALA A 208 -4.04 -3.08 15.25
CA ALA A 208 -2.70 -3.03 14.67
C ALA A 208 -1.86 -4.24 15.13
N LEU A 209 -2.19 -5.41 14.58
CA LEU A 209 -1.48 -6.66 14.85
C LEU A 209 -0.28 -6.82 13.92
N LEU A 210 0.79 -7.45 14.41
CA LEU A 210 1.94 -7.84 13.57
C LEU A 210 1.87 -9.34 13.33
N ALA A 211 2.08 -9.75 12.07
CA ALA A 211 2.16 -11.17 11.73
C ALA A 211 3.04 -11.37 10.49
N ALA A 212 3.90 -12.39 10.53
CA ALA A 212 4.62 -12.89 9.37
C ALA A 212 3.79 -13.98 8.67
N THR A 213 3.30 -13.66 7.47
CA THR A 213 2.51 -14.57 6.62
C THR A 213 3.13 -14.83 5.26
N ALA A 214 4.25 -14.18 4.97
CA ALA A 214 5.05 -14.33 3.76
C ALA A 214 6.52 -14.03 4.10
N ASN A 215 7.40 -14.11 3.10
CA ASN A 215 8.78 -13.63 3.20
C ASN A 215 8.90 -12.11 3.35
N LYS A 216 7.82 -11.37 3.08
CA LYS A 216 7.70 -9.93 3.29
C LYS A 216 6.63 -9.61 4.32
N ALA A 217 6.75 -8.47 4.99
CA ALA A 217 5.70 -7.91 5.82
C ALA A 217 5.48 -6.42 5.54
N VAL A 218 4.25 -5.93 5.78
CA VAL A 218 3.88 -4.54 5.49
C VAL A 218 3.23 -3.91 6.71
N ILE A 219 3.65 -2.69 7.04
CA ILE A 219 3.04 -1.83 8.05
C ILE A 219 2.60 -0.54 7.36
N ARG A 220 1.32 -0.18 7.47
CA ARG A 220 0.77 1.07 6.93
C ARG A 220 0.33 1.97 8.08
N LEU A 221 0.94 3.15 8.17
CA LEU A 221 0.70 4.12 9.22
C LEU A 221 -0.31 5.18 8.77
N HIS A 222 -1.58 5.04 9.19
CA HIS A 222 -2.67 5.93 8.75
C HIS A 222 -2.97 7.08 9.73
N GLY A 223 -2.42 7.05 10.93
CA GLY A 223 -2.62 8.04 11.98
C GLY A 223 -3.85 7.82 12.85
N HIS A 224 -3.94 8.59 13.93
CA HIS A 224 -4.96 8.47 14.98
C HIS A 224 -5.95 9.65 15.00
N SER A 225 -6.22 10.27 13.85
CA SER A 225 -7.09 11.46 13.79
C SER A 225 -8.42 11.24 14.50
N ALA A 226 -8.82 12.20 15.36
CA ALA A 226 -10.13 12.18 16.01
C ALA A 226 -11.28 12.31 15.01
N ALA A 227 -11.01 12.84 13.81
CA ALA A 227 -11.99 12.96 12.74
C ALA A 227 -12.20 11.66 11.95
N TRP A 228 -11.58 10.54 12.35
CA TRP A 228 -11.65 9.26 11.63
C TRP A 228 -13.09 8.81 11.29
N SER A 229 -14.03 9.03 12.22
CA SER A 229 -15.42 8.56 12.09
C SER A 229 -16.36 9.54 11.37
N ARG A 230 -16.00 10.83 11.26
CA ARG A 230 -16.94 11.88 10.84
C ARG A 230 -16.39 12.81 9.76
N GLY A 231 -15.09 12.78 9.51
CA GLY A 231 -14.41 13.67 8.59
C GLY A 231 -14.34 13.14 7.15
N GLY A 232 -14.08 14.04 6.21
CA GLY A 232 -13.72 13.73 4.83
C GLY A 232 -12.43 12.89 4.75
N LYS A 233 -12.08 12.39 3.55
CA LYS A 233 -10.86 11.57 3.36
C LYS A 233 -9.63 12.23 3.98
N GLU A 234 -9.40 13.51 3.70
CA GLU A 234 -8.22 14.24 4.22
C GLU A 234 -8.20 14.34 5.75
N GLU A 235 -9.35 14.61 6.38
CA GLU A 235 -9.44 14.78 7.84
C GLU A 235 -9.17 13.48 8.59
N ARG A 236 -9.54 12.33 8.01
CA ARG A 236 -9.26 11.02 8.59
C ARG A 236 -7.76 10.72 8.66
N TYR A 237 -7.01 11.12 7.64
CA TYR A 237 -5.57 10.86 7.54
C TYR A 237 -4.71 12.02 8.05
N ARG A 238 -5.29 13.19 8.36
CA ARG A 238 -4.56 14.36 8.88
C ARG A 238 -4.10 14.09 10.30
N TYR A 239 -2.87 13.60 10.43
CA TYR A 239 -2.25 13.25 11.70
C TYR A 239 -0.74 13.43 11.61
N GLU A 240 -0.16 14.02 12.65
CA GLU A 240 1.29 14.14 12.79
C GLU A 240 1.74 13.18 13.89
N TYR A 241 2.48 12.14 13.50
CA TYR A 241 3.07 11.23 14.47
C TYR A 241 4.17 11.93 15.26
N SER A 242 4.17 11.75 16.57
CA SER A 242 5.29 12.13 17.42
C SER A 242 6.52 11.24 17.18
N ALA A 243 7.70 11.76 17.52
CA ALA A 243 8.95 10.99 17.42
C ALA A 243 8.92 9.71 18.27
N SER A 244 8.22 9.71 19.42
CA SER A 244 8.09 8.53 20.28
C SER A 244 7.16 7.47 19.68
N GLU A 245 6.05 7.86 19.05
CA GLU A 245 5.19 6.93 18.30
C GLU A 245 5.96 6.29 17.14
N LEU A 246 6.71 7.09 16.38
CA LEU A 246 7.55 6.58 15.29
C LEU A 246 8.65 5.65 15.82
N LYS A 247 9.24 5.95 16.98
CA LYS A 247 10.25 5.08 17.61
C LYS A 247 9.65 3.73 17.99
N ALA A 248 8.44 3.73 18.55
CA ALA A 248 7.73 2.49 18.85
C ALA A 248 7.44 1.67 17.58
N TRP A 249 7.12 2.33 16.46
CA TRP A 249 6.93 1.68 15.16
C TRP A 249 8.24 1.18 14.55
N ALA A 250 9.35 1.90 14.68
CA ALA A 250 10.68 1.42 14.29
C ALA A 250 11.04 0.14 15.06
N ASP A 251 10.82 0.12 16.38
CA ASP A 251 11.12 -1.04 17.23
C ASP A 251 10.23 -2.25 16.89
N ARG A 252 8.95 -2.01 16.60
CA ARG A 252 8.02 -3.04 16.09
C ARG A 252 8.47 -3.60 14.74
N SER A 253 8.92 -2.73 13.84
CA SER A 253 9.37 -3.10 12.50
C SER A 253 10.62 -3.98 12.55
N ARG A 254 11.57 -3.68 13.45
CA ARG A 254 12.76 -4.53 13.68
C ARG A 254 12.37 -5.92 14.20
N ARG A 255 11.52 -5.99 15.22
CA ARG A 255 11.04 -7.27 15.75
C ARG A 255 10.32 -8.11 14.69
N LEU A 256 9.50 -7.47 13.85
CA LEU A 256 8.84 -8.18 12.75
C LEU A 256 9.85 -8.69 11.72
N GLY A 257 10.87 -7.89 11.42
CA GLY A 257 11.94 -8.25 10.49
C GLY A 257 12.81 -9.43 10.93
N GLU A 258 12.80 -9.82 12.21
CA GLU A 258 13.46 -11.05 12.67
C GLU A 258 12.82 -12.32 12.07
N SER A 259 11.58 -12.22 11.57
CA SER A 259 10.80 -13.34 11.02
C SER A 259 10.59 -13.27 9.51
N VAL A 260 11.09 -12.24 8.82
CA VAL A 260 10.88 -12.00 7.38
C VAL A 260 12.13 -11.43 6.72
N ASP A 261 12.26 -11.58 5.41
CA ASP A 261 13.42 -11.07 4.66
C ASP A 261 13.38 -9.54 4.54
N GLU A 262 12.18 -9.00 4.35
CA GLU A 262 11.95 -7.58 4.05
C GLU A 262 10.67 -7.04 4.73
N VAL A 263 10.76 -5.86 5.35
CA VAL A 263 9.63 -5.14 5.96
C VAL A 263 9.42 -3.81 5.25
N HIS A 264 8.21 -3.55 4.78
CA HIS A 264 7.82 -2.27 4.18
C HIS A 264 7.01 -1.47 5.19
N VAL A 265 7.45 -0.25 5.51
CA VAL A 265 6.72 0.67 6.37
C VAL A 265 6.29 1.89 5.57
N VAL A 266 4.99 2.01 5.33
CA VAL A 266 4.41 3.05 4.48
C VAL A 266 3.64 4.04 5.33
N VAL A 267 4.08 5.30 5.35
CA VAL A 267 3.34 6.38 6.00
C VAL A 267 2.27 6.91 5.05
N ASN A 268 1.01 6.79 5.45
CA ASN A 268 -0.17 7.18 4.68
C ASN A 268 -0.99 8.26 5.39
N THR A 269 -0.32 9.15 6.12
CA THR A 269 -0.96 10.35 6.66
C THR A 269 -1.11 11.42 5.58
N CYS A 270 -2.16 12.22 5.69
CA CYS A 270 -2.46 13.27 4.73
C CYS A 270 -1.71 14.56 5.02
N CYS A 271 -1.54 15.26 3.91
CA CYS A 271 -1.58 16.69 3.74
C CYS A 271 -0.19 17.32 3.80
N ALA A 272 0.13 18.05 2.73
CA ALA A 272 1.44 18.67 2.54
C ALA A 272 2.56 17.62 2.67
N GLY A 273 3.63 17.94 3.40
CA GLY A 273 4.77 17.05 3.63
C GLY A 273 4.72 16.23 4.92
N THR A 274 3.56 16.08 5.56
CA THR A 274 3.46 15.43 6.88
C THR A 274 3.90 13.97 6.85
N ALA A 275 3.46 13.20 5.85
CA ALA A 275 3.90 11.81 5.67
C ALA A 275 5.42 11.72 5.44
N GLN A 276 5.97 12.63 4.64
CA GLN A 276 7.39 12.67 4.30
C GLN A 276 8.25 13.01 5.54
N ARG A 277 7.80 13.95 6.38
CA ARG A 277 8.48 14.24 7.66
C ARG A 277 8.48 13.03 8.59
N ALA A 278 7.33 12.37 8.74
CA ALA A 278 7.23 11.17 9.57
C ALA A 278 8.06 10.00 9.02
N ALA A 279 8.06 9.78 7.71
CA ALA A 279 8.88 8.75 7.06
C ALA A 279 10.39 9.04 7.22
N ALA A 280 10.81 10.31 7.18
CA ALA A 280 12.19 10.71 7.41
C ALA A 280 12.63 10.45 8.86
N ILE A 281 11.82 10.85 9.84
CA ILE A 281 12.10 10.55 11.26
C ILE A 281 12.18 9.03 11.48
N LEU A 282 11.25 8.27 10.88
CA LEU A 282 11.23 6.81 11.00
C LEU A 282 12.49 6.19 10.38
N ARG A 283 12.92 6.64 9.20
CA ARG A 283 14.16 6.22 8.55
C ARG A 283 15.36 6.46 9.46
N ASP A 284 15.51 7.69 9.95
CA ASP A 284 16.65 8.07 10.80
C ASP A 284 16.67 7.23 12.09
N GLN A 285 15.49 6.91 12.65
CA GLN A 285 15.38 6.03 13.81
C GLN A 285 15.73 4.58 13.50
N LEU A 286 15.37 4.07 12.32
CA LEU A 286 15.75 2.73 11.85
C LEU A 286 17.27 2.62 11.65
N ASP A 287 17.91 3.68 11.13
CA ASP A 287 19.36 3.74 10.87
C ASP A 287 20.20 3.93 12.14
N ALA A 288 19.76 4.79 13.07
CA ALA A 288 20.50 5.12 14.30
C ALA A 288 20.82 3.90 15.19
N SER A 289 20.01 2.86 15.12
CA SER A 289 20.24 1.60 15.84
C SER A 289 21.25 0.66 15.18
N VAL A 290 21.55 0.84 13.89
CA VAL A 290 22.56 0.04 13.17
C VAL A 290 23.97 0.48 13.58
N VAL A 291 24.13 1.77 13.89
CA VAL A 291 25.41 2.37 14.31
C VAL A 291 25.72 2.09 15.79
N ALA A 292 24.72 1.74 16.60
CA ALA A 292 24.87 1.46 18.03
C ALA A 292 25.42 0.04 18.34
N THR A 293 26.31 -0.50 17.49
CA THR A 293 27.15 -1.64 17.85
C THR A 293 28.57 -1.16 18.12
N PRO A 294 28.96 -0.86 19.38
CA PRO A 294 30.36 -0.97 19.77
C PRO A 294 30.68 -2.46 19.93
N GLY A 295 31.75 -2.89 19.27
CA GLY A 295 32.34 -4.20 19.49
C GLY A 295 32.77 -4.39 20.94
N SER A 296 32.78 -5.66 21.33
CA SER A 296 33.68 -6.29 22.31
C SER A 296 34.81 -5.42 22.86
N GLU A 297 34.80 -5.15 24.17
CA GLU A 297 35.61 -5.79 25.21
C GLU A 297 35.10 -5.40 26.61
#